data_AF-A0A4Q0HN24-F1
#
_entry.id   AF-A0A4Q0HN24-F1
#
_cell.length_a   1.000
_cell.length_b   1.000
_cell.length_c   1.000
_cell.angle_alpha   90.00
_cell.angle_beta   90.00
_cell.angle_gamma   90.00
#
_symmetry.space_group_name_H-M   'P 1'
#
loop_
_entity.id
_entity.type
_entity.pdbx_description
1 polymer ?
#
loop_
_entity_poly.entity_id
_entity_poly.type
_entity_poly.pdbx_seq_one_letter_code
_entity_poly.pdbx_strand_id
1 'polypeptide(L)'
;MPVRFQEHYRKADRIMLALIWLMCLFSLGLAFWHDTLMQAVIVGGGTGVVLTALYRVIGGTRVMRCALGAGLMVMAALHINQAHGVIESHFGIFALLAVLTFYRDWLPILVAALTIAVHHVVFHALQHQGFPVFVMEHHGGWTMVFVHAFYVVMETVALLYLAFHSQAEAVESQEMLEKMLAVTSQFTVETAQGEGKAHVSLAKRFDHFLQQLTHLIDGVARDSHGLGQLGQELASASGTLEKGARHQLAQIGEMTGSMQRMEDAMGHITVQVEQAVAHAGQASQQIVRGQESVGRAQHEISQLASRINGTESTVESLAVQAEQIGSVLEVISSIANQTNLLALNAAIEAARAGEQGRGFAVVADEVRSLAQRTALSTQEIKSIIEGLQHGSRQAVEAMHASREGVERCVADSQVAVDMLRAVGEDIAHIDQLNGHIVTTTREQTSANLEIVERLQSVQSIAQNTADDVETLARSSERLPPIAVRLDALGRRFHP
;
A
#
# COMPACT_ATOMS: atom_id res chain seq x y z
N MET A 1 -57.71 -12.26 -38.77
CA MET A 1 -58.06 -13.12 -37.60
C MET A 1 -56.77 -13.67 -37.03
N PRO A 2 -56.58 -13.68 -35.70
CA PRO A 2 -55.29 -14.01 -35.12
C PRO A 2 -54.94 -15.45 -35.47
N VAL A 3 -53.73 -15.65 -36.01
CA VAL A 3 -53.13 -16.94 -36.38
C VAL A 3 -53.01 -17.90 -35.17
N ARG A 4 -53.18 -17.36 -33.95
CA ARG A 4 -52.99 -18.01 -32.64
C ARG A 4 -53.86 -19.23 -32.34
N PHE A 5 -54.95 -19.49 -33.08
CA PHE A 5 -55.84 -20.64 -32.81
C PHE A 5 -56.15 -21.51 -34.04
N GLN A 6 -55.36 -21.40 -35.11
CA GLN A 6 -55.66 -22.09 -36.38
C GLN A 6 -55.69 -23.62 -36.25
N GLU A 7 -54.81 -24.22 -35.44
CA GLU A 7 -54.82 -25.67 -35.17
C GLU A 7 -56.05 -26.11 -34.38
N HIS A 8 -56.47 -25.31 -33.40
CA HIS A 8 -57.71 -25.55 -32.64
C HIS A 8 -58.93 -25.55 -33.56
N TYR A 9 -59.05 -24.56 -34.44
CA TYR A 9 -60.17 -24.47 -35.38
C TYR A 9 -60.18 -25.61 -36.39
N ARG A 10 -59.02 -26.04 -36.92
CA ARG A 10 -58.95 -27.21 -37.80
C ARG A 10 -59.31 -28.52 -37.09
N LYS A 11 -58.99 -28.65 -35.80
CA LYS A 11 -59.43 -29.79 -34.99
C LYS A 11 -60.94 -29.77 -34.80
N ALA A 12 -61.51 -28.61 -34.46
CA ALA A 12 -62.94 -28.42 -34.32
C ALA A 12 -63.70 -28.74 -35.62
N ASP A 13 -63.21 -28.29 -36.78
CA ASP A 13 -63.81 -28.59 -38.08
C ASP A 13 -63.90 -30.09 -38.37
N ARG A 14 -62.86 -30.87 -38.04
CA ARG A 14 -62.88 -32.33 -38.20
C ARG A 14 -63.95 -32.99 -37.33
N ILE A 15 -64.13 -32.49 -36.11
CA ILE A 15 -65.15 -32.99 -35.18
C ILE A 15 -66.55 -32.71 -35.74
N MET A 16 -66.81 -31.50 -36.24
CA MET A 16 -68.10 -31.15 -36.83
C MET A 16 -68.40 -31.91 -38.12
N LEU A 17 -67.41 -32.13 -38.98
CA LEU A 17 -67.59 -32.96 -40.18
C LEU A 17 -67.93 -34.41 -39.83
N ALA A 18 -67.26 -34.98 -38.83
CA ALA A 18 -67.59 -36.31 -38.35
C ALA A 18 -69.05 -36.38 -37.84
N LEU A 19 -69.51 -35.33 -37.15
CA LEU A 19 -70.89 -35.21 -36.69
C LEU A 19 -71.90 -35.10 -37.85
N ILE A 20 -71.59 -34.35 -38.91
CA ILE A 20 -72.45 -34.26 -40.11
C ILE A 20 -72.62 -35.63 -40.78
N TRP A 21 -71.54 -36.39 -40.94
CA TRP A 21 -71.62 -37.73 -41.52
C TRP A 21 -72.37 -38.72 -40.61
N LEU A 22 -72.24 -38.59 -39.29
CA LEU A 22 -73.04 -39.35 -38.33
C LEU A 22 -74.54 -39.04 -38.47
N MET A 23 -74.90 -37.76 -38.60
CA MET A 23 -76.28 -37.35 -38.87
C MET A 23 -76.79 -37.84 -40.22
N CYS A 24 -75.94 -37.91 -41.25
CA CYS A 24 -76.30 -38.47 -42.55
C CYS A 24 -76.62 -39.96 -42.44
N LEU A 25 -75.83 -40.71 -41.66
CA LEU A 25 -76.10 -42.12 -41.38
C LEU A 25 -77.41 -42.31 -40.62
N PHE A 26 -77.71 -41.42 -39.65
CA PHE A 26 -79.01 -41.42 -38.96
C PHE A 26 -80.19 -41.12 -39.92
N SER A 27 -80.02 -40.17 -40.85
CA SER A 27 -81.03 -39.84 -41.87
C SER A 27 -81.34 -41.02 -42.81
N LEU A 28 -80.33 -41.82 -43.16
CA LEU A 28 -80.52 -43.06 -43.92
C LEU A 28 -81.33 -44.10 -43.12
N GLY A 29 -81.14 -44.16 -41.80
CA GLY A 29 -81.96 -45.00 -40.91
C GLY A 29 -83.43 -44.58 -40.89
N LEU A 30 -83.71 -43.28 -40.76
CA LEU A 30 -85.08 -42.74 -40.83
C LEU A 30 -85.75 -42.99 -42.19
N ALA A 31 -84.97 -42.92 -43.28
CA ALA A 31 -85.48 -43.14 -44.63
C ALA A 31 -86.08 -44.52 -44.85
N PHE A 32 -85.57 -45.55 -44.16
CA PHE A 32 -86.11 -46.91 -44.24
C PHE A 32 -87.52 -47.03 -43.63
N TRP A 33 -87.83 -46.23 -42.61
CA TRP A 33 -89.11 -46.27 -41.90
C TRP A 33 -90.18 -45.39 -42.56
N HIS A 34 -89.78 -44.28 -43.17
CA HIS A 34 -90.68 -43.23 -43.68
C HIS A 34 -90.71 -43.10 -45.20
N ASP A 35 -90.06 -44.01 -45.93
CA ASP A 35 -89.95 -44.01 -47.40
C ASP A 35 -89.40 -42.70 -47.99
N THR A 36 -88.36 -42.14 -47.34
CA THR A 36 -87.74 -40.85 -47.72
C THR A 36 -86.30 -40.99 -48.25
N LEU A 37 -85.98 -42.12 -48.90
CA LEU A 37 -84.61 -42.45 -49.34
C LEU A 37 -83.98 -41.38 -50.24
N MET A 38 -84.79 -40.78 -51.13
CA MET A 38 -84.32 -39.67 -51.98
C MET A 38 -83.87 -38.46 -51.17
N GLN A 39 -84.56 -38.12 -50.07
CA GLN A 39 -84.21 -36.98 -49.23
C GLN A 39 -82.90 -37.23 -48.48
N ALA A 40 -82.72 -38.43 -47.91
CA ALA A 40 -81.51 -38.81 -47.20
C ALA A 40 -80.26 -38.78 -48.10
N VAL A 41 -80.36 -39.27 -49.34
CA VAL A 41 -79.23 -39.29 -50.27
C VAL A 41 -78.93 -37.90 -50.83
N ILE A 42 -79.95 -37.17 -51.30
CA ILE A 42 -79.74 -35.88 -51.96
C ILE A 42 -79.39 -34.79 -50.95
N VAL A 43 -80.19 -34.64 -49.88
CA VAL A 43 -79.98 -33.57 -48.90
C VAL A 43 -78.93 -33.98 -47.88
N GLY A 44 -79.05 -35.18 -47.30
CA GLY A 44 -78.11 -35.67 -46.29
C GLY A 44 -76.72 -35.94 -46.88
N GLY A 45 -76.66 -36.83 -47.87
CA GLY A 45 -75.42 -37.17 -48.56
C GLY A 45 -74.80 -35.98 -49.29
N GLY A 46 -75.62 -35.17 -49.97
CA GLY A 46 -75.17 -33.94 -50.64
C GLY A 46 -74.53 -32.94 -49.67
N THR A 47 -75.16 -32.68 -48.52
CA THR A 47 -74.62 -31.77 -47.48
C THR A 47 -73.28 -32.29 -46.96
N GLY A 48 -73.17 -33.60 -46.67
CA GLY A 48 -71.93 -34.23 -46.23
C GLY A 48 -70.79 -34.11 -47.24
N VAL A 49 -71.05 -34.38 -48.51
CA VAL A 49 -70.03 -34.30 -49.59
C VAL A 49 -69.58 -32.85 -49.81
N VAL A 50 -70.52 -31.91 -49.92
CA VAL A 50 -70.22 -30.49 -50.18
C VAL A 50 -69.37 -29.91 -49.04
N LEU A 51 -69.74 -30.17 -47.79
CA LEU A 51 -68.99 -29.67 -46.64
C LEU A 51 -67.62 -30.36 -46.52
N THR A 52 -67.51 -31.65 -46.84
CA THR A 52 -66.21 -32.33 -46.88
C THR A 52 -65.28 -31.74 -47.96
N ALA A 53 -65.82 -31.38 -49.13
CA ALA A 53 -65.06 -30.72 -50.18
C ALA A 53 -64.62 -29.31 -49.76
N LEU A 54 -65.54 -28.51 -49.18
CA LEU A 54 -65.22 -27.18 -48.66
C LEU A 54 -64.15 -27.23 -47.57
N TYR A 55 -64.19 -28.21 -46.67
CA TYR A 55 -63.17 -28.38 -45.63
C TYR A 55 -61.75 -28.51 -46.18
N ARG A 56 -61.57 -29.23 -47.29
CA ARG A 56 -60.25 -29.40 -47.92
C ARG A 56 -59.67 -28.08 -48.44
N VAL A 57 -60.53 -27.14 -48.83
CA VAL A 57 -60.10 -25.86 -49.40
C VAL A 57 -59.99 -24.77 -48.34
N ILE A 58 -60.97 -24.66 -47.44
CA ILE A 58 -61.11 -23.55 -46.49
C ILE A 58 -61.09 -23.97 -45.00
N GLY A 59 -60.61 -25.18 -44.69
CA GLY A 59 -60.51 -25.70 -43.32
C GLY A 59 -59.69 -24.83 -42.36
N GLY A 60 -60.28 -24.53 -41.21
CA GLY A 60 -59.76 -23.65 -40.16
C GLY A 60 -60.20 -22.19 -40.29
N THR A 61 -60.88 -21.82 -41.37
CA THR A 61 -61.37 -20.44 -41.58
C THR A 61 -62.71 -20.21 -40.87
N ARG A 62 -63.02 -18.95 -40.56
CA ARG A 62 -64.34 -18.58 -40.01
C ARG A 62 -65.50 -18.95 -40.93
N VAL A 63 -65.29 -18.84 -42.24
CA VAL A 63 -66.29 -19.19 -43.25
C VAL A 63 -66.63 -20.68 -43.16
N MET A 64 -65.62 -21.54 -43.06
CA MET A 64 -65.84 -22.99 -42.89
C MET A 64 -66.65 -23.31 -41.64
N ARG A 65 -66.33 -22.67 -40.51
CA ARG A 65 -67.05 -22.87 -39.24
C ARG A 65 -68.53 -22.49 -39.35
N CYS A 66 -68.83 -21.38 -40.03
CA CYS A 66 -70.20 -20.96 -40.31
C CYS A 66 -70.90 -21.93 -41.26
N ALA A 67 -70.21 -22.42 -42.30
CA ALA A 67 -70.74 -23.41 -43.23
C ALA A 67 -71.07 -24.74 -42.54
N LEU A 68 -70.23 -25.20 -41.60
CA LEU A 68 -70.50 -26.38 -40.79
C LEU A 68 -71.67 -26.16 -39.82
N GLY A 69 -71.77 -24.98 -39.20
CA GLY A 69 -72.92 -24.61 -38.37
C GLY A 69 -74.23 -24.64 -39.16
N ALA A 70 -74.27 -24.02 -40.34
CA ALA A 70 -75.43 -24.09 -41.23
C ALA A 70 -75.71 -25.53 -41.70
N GLY A 71 -74.66 -26.30 -42.03
CA GLY A 71 -74.77 -27.70 -42.43
C GLY A 71 -75.42 -28.59 -41.38
N LEU A 72 -75.03 -28.44 -40.11
CA LEU A 72 -75.67 -29.16 -39.00
C LEU A 72 -77.16 -28.82 -38.88
N MET A 73 -77.54 -27.56 -39.11
CA MET A 73 -78.95 -27.15 -39.10
C MET A 73 -79.74 -27.71 -40.29
N VAL A 74 -79.12 -27.80 -41.47
CA VAL A 74 -79.71 -28.48 -42.64
C VAL A 74 -79.93 -29.97 -42.35
N MET A 75 -78.98 -30.62 -41.68
CA MET A 75 -79.13 -32.03 -41.27
C MET A 75 -80.23 -32.22 -40.22
N ALA A 76 -80.32 -31.32 -39.24
CA ALA A 76 -81.40 -31.36 -38.25
C ALA A 76 -82.78 -31.11 -38.88
N ALA A 77 -82.87 -30.13 -39.78
CA ALA A 77 -84.05 -29.86 -40.59
C ALA A 77 -84.50 -31.08 -41.40
N LEU A 78 -83.55 -31.79 -42.03
CA LEU A 78 -83.83 -33.03 -42.74
C LEU A 78 -84.42 -34.10 -41.82
N HIS A 79 -83.86 -34.31 -40.63
CA HIS A 79 -84.39 -35.28 -39.67
C HIS A 79 -85.80 -34.93 -39.22
N ILE A 80 -86.06 -33.65 -38.92
CA ILE A 80 -87.40 -33.15 -38.58
C ILE A 80 -88.39 -33.44 -39.72
N ASN A 81 -87.99 -33.15 -40.96
CA ASN A 81 -88.84 -33.39 -42.12
C ASN A 81 -89.13 -34.88 -42.36
N GLN A 82 -88.12 -35.75 -42.26
CA GLN A 82 -88.28 -37.21 -42.42
C GLN A 82 -89.15 -37.83 -41.32
N ALA A 83 -89.05 -37.30 -40.11
CA ALA A 83 -89.84 -37.74 -38.96
C ALA A 83 -91.22 -37.05 -38.89
N HIS A 84 -91.68 -36.43 -39.99
CA HIS A 84 -93.00 -35.79 -40.08
C HIS A 84 -93.27 -34.71 -39.02
N GLY A 85 -92.23 -34.03 -38.56
CA GLY A 85 -92.37 -32.89 -37.64
C GLY A 85 -92.58 -33.27 -36.17
N VAL A 86 -92.22 -34.49 -35.74
CA VAL A 86 -92.25 -34.87 -34.32
C VAL A 86 -91.34 -33.98 -33.47
N ILE A 87 -91.83 -33.64 -32.27
CA ILE A 87 -91.16 -32.71 -31.36
C ILE A 87 -89.80 -33.26 -30.92
N GLU A 88 -89.66 -34.57 -30.74
CA GLU A 88 -88.42 -35.20 -30.29
C GLU A 88 -87.23 -34.92 -31.22
N SER A 89 -87.49 -34.80 -32.52
CA SER A 89 -86.46 -34.51 -33.53
C SER A 89 -85.96 -33.05 -33.44
N HIS A 90 -86.74 -32.15 -32.83
CA HIS A 90 -86.35 -30.76 -32.63
C HIS A 90 -85.29 -30.59 -31.53
N PHE A 91 -85.22 -31.50 -30.56
CA PHE A 91 -84.18 -31.48 -29.52
C PHE A 91 -82.76 -31.54 -30.11
N GLY A 92 -82.61 -32.15 -31.30
CA GLY A 92 -81.34 -32.18 -32.02
C GLY A 92 -80.78 -30.78 -32.33
N ILE A 93 -81.64 -29.77 -32.53
CA ILE A 93 -81.20 -28.40 -32.81
C ILE A 93 -80.42 -27.81 -31.63
N PHE A 94 -80.98 -27.92 -30.43
CA PHE A 94 -80.39 -27.40 -29.18
C PHE A 94 -79.03 -28.05 -28.91
N ALA A 95 -78.97 -29.38 -28.99
CA ALA A 95 -77.72 -30.12 -28.81
C ALA A 95 -76.64 -29.70 -29.81
N LEU A 96 -77.00 -29.51 -31.08
CA LEU A 96 -76.05 -29.12 -32.12
C LEU A 96 -75.59 -27.66 -32.00
N LEU A 97 -76.47 -26.75 -31.60
CA LEU A 97 -76.10 -25.37 -31.27
C LEU A 97 -75.11 -25.33 -30.10
N ALA A 98 -75.35 -26.11 -29.05
CA ALA A 98 -74.45 -26.19 -27.90
C ALA A 98 -73.06 -26.72 -28.31
N VAL A 99 -72.99 -27.75 -29.16
CA VAL A 99 -71.73 -28.32 -29.66
C VAL A 99 -70.87 -27.28 -30.42
N LEU A 100 -71.49 -26.31 -31.08
CA LEU A 100 -70.76 -25.24 -31.78
C LEU A 100 -69.95 -24.34 -30.84
N THR A 101 -70.22 -24.32 -29.53
CA THR A 101 -69.39 -23.59 -28.54
C THR A 101 -67.94 -24.10 -28.47
N PHE A 102 -67.68 -25.32 -28.93
CA PHE A 102 -66.32 -25.86 -29.05
C PHE A 102 -65.43 -25.01 -29.97
N TYR A 103 -66.02 -24.32 -30.93
CA TYR A 103 -65.28 -23.37 -31.77
C TYR A 103 -64.77 -22.15 -31.01
N ARG A 104 -65.30 -21.84 -29.82
CA ARG A 104 -65.01 -20.60 -29.09
C ARG A 104 -65.15 -19.38 -30.01
N ASP A 105 -66.13 -19.42 -30.90
CA ASP A 105 -66.47 -18.33 -31.83
C ASP A 105 -67.99 -18.24 -31.85
N TRP A 106 -68.46 -17.02 -31.64
CA TRP A 106 -69.87 -16.70 -31.54
C TRP A 106 -70.58 -16.77 -32.90
N LEU A 107 -69.87 -16.53 -34.01
CA LEU A 107 -70.50 -16.37 -35.32
C LEU A 107 -71.11 -17.66 -35.89
N PRO A 108 -70.45 -18.84 -35.83
CA PRO A 108 -71.06 -20.10 -36.26
C PRO A 108 -72.38 -20.43 -35.57
N ILE A 109 -72.48 -20.12 -34.26
CA ILE A 109 -73.70 -20.34 -33.46
C ILE A 109 -74.83 -19.45 -33.98
N LEU A 110 -74.55 -18.16 -34.21
CA LEU A 110 -75.55 -17.23 -34.76
C LEU A 110 -76.02 -17.63 -36.16
N VAL A 111 -75.09 -18.05 -37.04
CA VAL A 111 -75.42 -18.50 -38.40
C VAL A 111 -76.29 -19.76 -38.37
N ALA A 112 -75.99 -20.71 -37.48
CA ALA A 112 -76.81 -21.89 -37.29
C ALA A 112 -78.22 -21.53 -36.79
N ALA A 113 -78.33 -20.72 -35.73
CA ALA A 113 -79.61 -20.27 -35.19
C ALA A 113 -80.48 -19.56 -36.24
N LEU A 114 -79.88 -18.71 -37.09
CA LEU A 114 -80.59 -18.05 -38.18
C LEU A 114 -81.04 -19.05 -39.26
N THR A 115 -80.18 -20.01 -39.62
CA THR A 115 -80.49 -21.05 -40.62
C THR A 115 -81.72 -21.85 -40.22
N ILE A 116 -81.78 -22.29 -38.95
CA ILE A 116 -82.90 -23.10 -38.47
C ILE A 116 -84.16 -22.27 -38.26
N ALA A 117 -84.05 -20.99 -37.87
CA ALA A 117 -85.19 -20.09 -37.79
C ALA A 117 -85.85 -19.86 -39.17
N VAL A 118 -85.03 -19.60 -40.20
CA VAL A 118 -85.52 -19.47 -41.58
C VAL A 118 -86.19 -20.76 -42.04
N HIS A 119 -85.58 -21.92 -41.78
CA HIS A 119 -86.18 -23.21 -42.08
C HIS A 119 -87.58 -23.34 -41.45
N HIS A 120 -87.71 -23.07 -40.15
CA HIS A 120 -88.97 -23.27 -39.43
C HIS A 120 -90.09 -22.36 -39.95
N VAL A 121 -89.79 -21.09 -40.23
CA VAL A 121 -90.79 -20.15 -40.77
C VAL A 121 -91.22 -20.55 -42.18
N VAL A 122 -90.26 -20.88 -43.04
CA VAL A 122 -90.51 -21.21 -44.46
C VAL A 122 -91.24 -22.56 -44.57
N PHE A 123 -90.77 -23.60 -43.89
CA PHE A 123 -91.38 -24.92 -43.96
C PHE A 123 -92.77 -24.92 -43.33
N HIS A 124 -93.00 -24.14 -42.27
CA HIS A 124 -94.35 -23.98 -41.71
C HIS A 124 -95.31 -23.34 -42.73
N ALA A 125 -94.88 -22.28 -43.42
CA ALA A 125 -95.68 -21.62 -44.44
C ALA A 125 -96.01 -22.55 -45.63
N LEU A 126 -95.02 -23.33 -46.09
CA LEU A 126 -95.19 -24.29 -47.18
C LEU A 126 -96.08 -25.47 -46.78
N GLN A 127 -95.88 -26.03 -45.57
CA GLN A 127 -96.69 -27.11 -45.02
C GLN A 127 -98.17 -26.68 -44.92
N HIS A 128 -98.44 -25.44 -44.48
CA HIS A 128 -99.81 -24.92 -44.39
C HIS A 128 -100.46 -24.71 -45.77
N GLN A 129 -99.67 -24.47 -46.82
CA GLN A 129 -100.16 -24.39 -48.21
C GLN A 129 -100.37 -25.77 -48.85
N GLY A 130 -100.09 -26.87 -48.15
CA GLY A 130 -100.29 -28.24 -48.62
C GLY A 130 -99.10 -28.82 -49.38
N PHE A 131 -97.91 -28.20 -49.33
CA PHE A 131 -96.69 -28.82 -49.85
C PHE A 131 -96.24 -29.99 -48.94
N PRO A 132 -95.64 -31.05 -49.50
CA PRO A 132 -95.19 -32.23 -48.76
C PRO A 132 -93.87 -31.98 -48.01
N VAL A 133 -93.86 -30.96 -47.15
CA VAL A 133 -92.77 -30.63 -46.22
C VAL A 133 -93.32 -30.58 -44.81
N PHE A 134 -92.52 -31.02 -43.85
CA PHE A 134 -92.93 -31.17 -42.47
C PHE A 134 -91.96 -30.44 -41.55
N VAL A 135 -92.49 -29.50 -40.79
CA VAL A 135 -91.79 -28.90 -39.64
C VAL A 135 -92.50 -29.24 -38.34
N MET A 136 -93.84 -29.36 -38.34
CA MET A 136 -94.62 -29.68 -37.15
C MET A 136 -95.65 -30.77 -37.48
N GLU A 137 -95.99 -31.60 -36.50
CA GLU A 137 -97.12 -32.53 -36.59
C GLU A 137 -98.45 -31.76 -36.72
N HIS A 138 -99.53 -32.40 -37.21
CA HIS A 138 -100.83 -31.83 -37.66
C HIS A 138 -101.57 -30.87 -36.69
N HIS A 139 -101.02 -30.55 -35.51
CA HIS A 139 -101.61 -29.70 -34.48
C HIS A 139 -100.80 -28.42 -34.18
N GLY A 140 -99.65 -28.22 -34.83
CA GLY A 140 -98.80 -27.04 -34.63
C GLY A 140 -99.23 -25.85 -35.48
N GLY A 141 -99.90 -24.86 -34.89
CA GLY A 141 -100.12 -23.56 -35.53
C GLY A 141 -98.92 -22.60 -35.36
N TRP A 142 -99.04 -21.38 -35.90
CA TRP A 142 -98.03 -20.32 -35.77
C TRP A 142 -97.55 -20.07 -34.32
N THR A 143 -98.41 -20.28 -33.33
CA THR A 143 -98.07 -20.20 -31.90
C THR A 143 -96.91 -21.11 -31.51
N MET A 144 -96.84 -22.34 -32.03
CA MET A 144 -95.78 -23.30 -31.69
C MET A 144 -94.44 -22.87 -32.31
N VAL A 145 -94.46 -22.28 -33.49
CA VAL A 145 -93.27 -21.71 -34.14
C VAL A 145 -92.72 -20.54 -33.32
N PHE A 146 -93.59 -19.67 -32.79
CA PHE A 146 -93.16 -18.57 -31.92
C PHE A 146 -92.55 -19.06 -30.60
N VAL A 147 -93.11 -20.10 -29.98
CA VAL A 147 -92.55 -20.69 -28.76
C VAL A 147 -91.19 -21.35 -29.05
N HIS A 148 -91.03 -22.08 -30.15
CA HIS A 148 -89.72 -22.62 -30.56
C HIS A 148 -88.70 -21.51 -30.83
N ALA A 149 -89.11 -20.45 -31.54
CA ALA A 149 -88.25 -19.30 -31.81
C ALA A 149 -87.78 -18.63 -30.51
N PHE A 150 -88.65 -18.50 -29.50
CA PHE A 150 -88.29 -17.98 -28.19
C PHE A 150 -87.19 -18.82 -27.51
N TYR A 151 -87.33 -20.14 -27.46
CA TYR A 151 -86.33 -21.01 -26.84
C TYR A 151 -84.99 -21.02 -27.60
N VAL A 152 -85.01 -21.02 -28.93
CA VAL A 152 -83.78 -20.94 -29.74
C VAL A 152 -83.07 -19.61 -29.54
N VAL A 153 -83.80 -18.48 -29.43
CA VAL A 153 -83.21 -17.17 -29.14
C VAL A 153 -82.57 -17.16 -27.74
N MET A 154 -83.28 -17.66 -26.72
CA MET A 154 -82.77 -17.71 -25.35
C MET A 154 -81.51 -18.57 -25.25
N GLU A 155 -81.50 -19.77 -25.85
CA GLU A 155 -80.32 -20.62 -25.90
C GLU A 155 -79.17 -19.97 -26.66
N THR A 156 -79.43 -19.38 -27.82
CA THR A 156 -78.41 -18.70 -28.63
C THR A 156 -77.72 -17.60 -27.82
N VAL A 157 -78.47 -16.79 -27.05
CA VAL A 157 -77.89 -15.77 -26.17
C VAL A 157 -76.94 -16.37 -25.13
N ALA A 158 -77.33 -17.48 -24.47
CA ALA A 158 -76.49 -18.15 -23.49
C ALA A 158 -75.20 -18.73 -24.12
N LEU A 159 -75.31 -19.35 -25.29
CA LEU A 159 -74.16 -19.94 -25.99
C LEU A 159 -73.21 -18.88 -26.55
N LEU A 160 -73.74 -17.74 -27.03
CA LEU A 160 -72.92 -16.59 -27.43
C LEU A 160 -72.09 -16.06 -26.25
N TYR A 161 -72.70 -15.92 -25.06
CA TYR A 161 -71.99 -15.51 -23.85
C TYR A 161 -70.85 -16.47 -23.49
N LEU A 162 -71.11 -17.78 -23.46
CA LEU A 162 -70.10 -18.80 -23.18
C LEU A 162 -68.95 -18.79 -24.21
N ALA A 163 -69.28 -18.61 -25.50
CA ALA A 163 -68.29 -18.55 -26.57
C ALA A 163 -67.35 -17.33 -26.43
N PHE A 164 -67.89 -16.16 -26.08
CA PHE A 164 -67.08 -14.96 -25.82
C PHE A 164 -66.17 -15.13 -24.62
N HIS A 165 -66.70 -15.64 -23.50
CA HIS A 165 -65.92 -15.81 -22.27
C HIS A 165 -64.79 -16.83 -22.45
N SER A 166 -65.09 -17.98 -23.05
CA SER A 166 -64.09 -19.02 -23.31
C SER A 166 -62.99 -18.56 -24.29
N GLN A 167 -63.31 -17.64 -25.21
CA GLN A 167 -62.30 -17.04 -26.10
C GLN A 167 -61.38 -16.08 -25.34
N ALA A 168 -61.91 -15.28 -24.41
CA ALA A 168 -61.13 -14.33 -23.61
C ALA A 168 -60.11 -15.05 -22.70
N GLU A 169 -60.55 -16.06 -21.93
CA GLU A 169 -59.67 -16.86 -21.06
C GLU A 169 -58.52 -17.54 -21.84
N ALA A 170 -58.81 -18.00 -23.06
CA ALA A 170 -57.81 -18.64 -23.91
C ALA A 170 -56.74 -17.68 -24.42
N VAL A 171 -57.05 -16.39 -24.58
CA VAL A 171 -56.09 -15.36 -25.00
C VAL A 171 -55.19 -14.94 -23.83
N GLU A 172 -55.77 -14.69 -22.65
CA GLU A 172 -55.04 -14.27 -21.45
C GLU A 172 -54.00 -15.31 -21.01
N SER A 173 -54.39 -16.58 -21.00
CA SER A 173 -53.49 -17.69 -20.65
C SER A 173 -52.30 -17.85 -21.61
N GLN A 174 -52.49 -17.59 -22.92
CA GLN A 174 -51.39 -17.59 -23.89
C GLN A 174 -50.44 -16.39 -23.71
N GLU A 175 -50.97 -15.20 -23.41
CA GLU A 175 -50.16 -13.99 -23.25
C GLU A 175 -49.25 -14.05 -22.01
N MET A 176 -49.75 -14.59 -20.89
CA MET A 176 -48.94 -14.81 -19.69
C MET A 176 -47.75 -15.73 -19.94
N LEU A 177 -47.97 -16.78 -20.75
CA LEU A 177 -46.96 -17.74 -21.16
C LEU A 177 -45.86 -17.11 -22.02
N GLU A 178 -46.24 -16.26 -22.97
CA GLU A 178 -45.32 -15.56 -23.87
C GLU A 178 -44.42 -14.59 -23.06
N LYS A 179 -44.99 -13.85 -22.11
CA LYS A 179 -44.23 -12.95 -21.22
C LYS A 179 -43.26 -13.70 -20.32
N MET A 180 -43.67 -14.85 -19.78
CA MET A 180 -42.79 -15.69 -18.96
C MET A 180 -41.58 -16.21 -19.76
N LEU A 181 -41.81 -16.66 -20.99
CA LEU A 181 -40.74 -17.13 -21.88
C LEU A 181 -39.76 -16.04 -22.30
N ALA A 182 -40.25 -14.81 -22.53
CA ALA A 182 -39.40 -13.68 -22.86
C ALA A 182 -38.37 -13.41 -21.74
N VAL A 183 -38.81 -13.46 -20.48
CA VAL A 183 -37.92 -13.30 -19.31
C VAL A 183 -36.92 -14.46 -19.22
N THR A 184 -37.35 -15.72 -19.39
CA THR A 184 -36.42 -16.87 -19.33
C THR A 184 -35.36 -16.84 -20.44
N SER A 185 -35.73 -16.41 -21.65
CA SER A 185 -34.81 -16.33 -22.79
C SER A 185 -33.73 -15.26 -22.65
N GLN A 186 -33.95 -14.22 -21.84
CA GLN A 186 -32.90 -13.24 -21.52
C GLN A 186 -31.79 -13.80 -20.62
N PHE A 187 -32.06 -14.91 -19.90
CA PHE A 187 -31.10 -15.53 -18.99
C PHE A 187 -30.48 -16.84 -19.52
N THR A 188 -30.93 -17.35 -20.67
CA THR A 188 -30.45 -18.62 -21.25
C THR A 188 -29.92 -18.40 -22.67
N VAL A 189 -28.68 -17.90 -22.77
CA VAL A 189 -27.92 -17.85 -24.04
C VAL A 189 -27.08 -19.12 -24.27
N GLU A 190 -27.01 -20.05 -23.32
CA GLU A 190 -26.27 -21.30 -23.53
C GLU A 190 -27.16 -22.51 -23.29
N THR A 191 -27.07 -23.48 -24.19
CA THR A 191 -27.73 -24.81 -24.21
C THR A 191 -29.09 -24.93 -24.92
N ALA A 192 -29.07 -25.02 -26.26
CA ALA A 192 -29.98 -25.92 -27.00
C ALA A 192 -29.56 -26.10 -28.48
N GLN A 193 -28.47 -26.83 -28.73
CA GLN A 193 -28.36 -27.66 -29.93
C GLN A 193 -28.72 -29.09 -29.51
N GLY A 194 -29.94 -29.52 -29.83
CA GLY A 194 -30.42 -30.86 -29.49
C GLY A 194 -31.84 -31.06 -29.99
N GLU A 195 -31.97 -31.93 -30.99
CA GLU A 195 -33.20 -32.26 -31.71
C GLU A 195 -34.31 -32.80 -30.79
N GLY A 196 -35.55 -32.45 -31.10
CA GLY A 196 -36.75 -33.09 -30.53
C GLY A 196 -37.81 -32.08 -30.10
N LYS A 197 -38.85 -31.90 -30.93
CA LYS A 197 -40.07 -31.15 -30.58
C LYS A 197 -40.86 -31.91 -29.51
N ALA A 198 -40.35 -31.96 -28.28
CA ALA A 198 -41.12 -32.37 -27.12
C ALA A 198 -41.82 -31.13 -26.55
N HIS A 199 -43.15 -31.18 -26.47
CA HIS A 199 -43.96 -30.19 -25.77
C HIS A 199 -43.56 -30.22 -24.28
N VAL A 200 -42.58 -29.43 -23.87
CA VAL A 200 -42.19 -29.31 -22.45
C VAL A 200 -43.39 -28.73 -21.71
N SER A 201 -43.93 -29.46 -20.73
CA SER A 201 -45.13 -29.03 -19.99
C SER A 201 -44.84 -27.74 -19.22
N LEU A 202 -45.87 -26.92 -19.02
CA LEU A 202 -45.81 -25.67 -18.26
C LEU A 202 -45.16 -25.88 -16.88
N ALA A 203 -45.43 -27.01 -16.23
CA ALA A 203 -44.86 -27.37 -14.94
C ALA A 203 -43.33 -27.48 -14.96
N LYS A 204 -42.74 -28.09 -16.00
CA LYS A 204 -41.27 -28.22 -16.12
C LYS A 204 -40.58 -26.87 -16.34
N ARG A 205 -41.24 -25.93 -17.00
CA ARG A 205 -40.70 -24.58 -17.23
C ARG A 205 -40.75 -23.71 -15.97
N PHE A 206 -41.83 -23.83 -15.20
CA PHE A 206 -41.95 -23.18 -13.90
C PHE A 206 -40.93 -23.73 -12.89
N ASP A 207 -40.71 -25.04 -12.89
CA ASP A 207 -39.68 -25.69 -12.07
C ASP A 207 -38.27 -25.14 -12.39
N HIS A 208 -37.94 -24.99 -13.67
CA HIS A 208 -36.66 -24.39 -14.09
C HIS A 208 -36.49 -22.94 -13.60
N PHE A 209 -37.55 -22.13 -13.67
CA PHE A 209 -37.52 -20.76 -13.13
C PHE A 209 -37.30 -20.74 -11.61
N LEU A 210 -37.98 -21.63 -10.86
CA LEU A 210 -37.78 -21.76 -9.42
C LEU A 210 -36.35 -22.20 -9.05
N GLN A 211 -35.75 -23.08 -9.85
CA GLN A 211 -34.36 -23.50 -9.68
C GLN A 211 -33.39 -22.32 -9.90
N GLN A 212 -33.59 -21.51 -10.95
CA GLN A 212 -32.77 -20.32 -11.19
C GLN A 212 -32.91 -19.28 -10.06
N LEU A 213 -34.14 -19.04 -9.58
CA LEU A 213 -34.39 -18.13 -8.47
C LEU A 213 -33.71 -18.61 -7.17
N THR A 214 -33.79 -19.91 -6.89
CA THR A 214 -33.11 -20.55 -5.75
C THR A 214 -31.59 -20.34 -5.85
N HIS A 215 -30.99 -20.59 -7.00
CA HIS A 215 -29.55 -20.38 -7.20
C HIS A 215 -29.10 -18.93 -6.98
N LEU A 216 -29.91 -17.94 -7.40
CA LEU A 216 -29.62 -16.53 -7.17
C LEU A 216 -29.71 -16.17 -5.68
N ILE A 217 -30.73 -16.67 -4.97
CA ILE A 217 -30.90 -16.44 -3.53
C ILE A 217 -29.74 -17.07 -2.74
N ASP A 218 -29.35 -18.30 -3.08
CA ASP A 218 -28.19 -18.97 -2.48
C ASP A 218 -26.89 -18.19 -2.73
N GLY A 219 -26.76 -17.58 -3.92
CA GLY A 219 -25.66 -16.67 -4.25
C GLY A 219 -25.62 -15.46 -3.31
N VAL A 220 -26.76 -14.78 -3.15
CA VAL A 220 -26.89 -13.61 -2.25
C VAL A 220 -26.60 -14.00 -0.80
N ALA A 221 -27.08 -15.15 -0.33
CA ALA A 221 -26.83 -15.61 1.04
C ALA A 221 -25.33 -15.88 1.29
N ARG A 222 -24.63 -16.53 0.34
CA ARG A 222 -23.18 -16.74 0.41
C ARG A 222 -22.41 -15.43 0.42
N ASP A 223 -22.73 -14.52 -0.49
CA ASP A 223 -22.05 -13.22 -0.59
C ASP A 223 -22.30 -12.36 0.66
N SER A 224 -23.49 -12.47 1.27
CA SER A 224 -23.82 -11.81 2.53
C SER A 224 -22.96 -12.32 3.69
N HIS A 225 -22.76 -13.64 3.78
CA HIS A 225 -21.86 -14.21 4.79
C HIS A 225 -20.41 -13.74 4.57
N GLY A 226 -19.95 -13.71 3.32
CA GLY A 226 -18.65 -13.16 2.94
C GLY A 226 -18.49 -11.68 3.32
N LEU A 227 -19.53 -10.88 3.18
CA LEU A 227 -19.55 -9.47 3.58
C LEU A 227 -19.38 -9.28 5.10
N GLY A 228 -19.99 -10.17 5.90
CA GLY A 228 -19.83 -10.19 7.35
C GLY A 228 -18.41 -10.55 7.77
N GLN A 229 -17.82 -11.57 7.14
CA GLN A 229 -16.42 -11.96 7.39
C GLN A 229 -15.45 -10.85 7.00
N LEU A 230 -15.62 -10.22 5.83
CA LEU A 230 -14.81 -9.08 5.38
C LEU A 230 -14.88 -7.92 6.38
N GLY A 231 -16.06 -7.64 6.93
CA GLY A 231 -16.24 -6.63 7.97
C GLY A 231 -15.50 -6.97 9.28
N GLN A 232 -15.36 -8.25 9.63
CA GLN A 232 -14.58 -8.66 10.80
C GLN A 232 -13.07 -8.54 10.55
N GLU A 233 -12.61 -8.95 9.37
CA GLU A 233 -11.21 -8.85 8.94
C GLU A 233 -10.76 -7.39 8.88
N LEU A 234 -11.59 -6.51 8.31
CA LEU A 234 -11.30 -5.08 8.19
C LEU A 234 -11.29 -4.39 9.56
N ALA A 235 -12.13 -4.79 10.51
CA ALA A 235 -12.10 -4.30 11.89
C ALA A 235 -10.82 -4.73 12.61
N SER A 236 -10.39 -5.98 12.43
CA SER A 236 -9.12 -6.48 12.99
C SER A 236 -7.90 -5.79 12.38
N ALA A 237 -7.91 -5.56 11.07
CA ALA A 237 -6.86 -4.83 10.37
C ALA A 237 -6.78 -3.37 10.86
N SER A 238 -7.93 -2.70 11.01
CA SER A 238 -8.04 -1.35 11.58
C SER A 238 -7.44 -1.30 12.99
N GLY A 239 -7.80 -2.22 13.88
CA GLY A 239 -7.25 -2.26 15.24
C GLY A 239 -5.73 -2.50 15.29
N THR A 240 -5.18 -3.24 14.33
CA THR A 240 -3.72 -3.40 14.20
C THR A 240 -3.04 -2.11 13.73
N LEU A 241 -3.62 -1.46 12.71
CA LEU A 241 -3.10 -0.19 12.19
C LEU A 241 -3.18 0.93 13.23
N GLU A 242 -4.25 1.01 14.03
CA GLU A 242 -4.39 1.99 15.11
C GLU A 242 -3.26 1.86 16.14
N LYS A 243 -2.97 0.61 16.55
CA LYS A 243 -1.86 0.32 17.47
C LYS A 243 -0.52 0.69 16.85
N GLY A 244 -0.32 0.38 15.56
CA GLY A 244 0.88 0.76 14.82
C GLY A 244 1.09 2.26 14.76
N ALA A 245 0.06 3.02 14.39
CA ALA A 245 0.09 4.48 14.34
C ALA A 245 0.41 5.11 15.71
N ARG A 246 -0.25 4.64 16.78
CA ARG A 246 0.06 5.10 18.15
C ARG A 246 1.49 4.78 18.57
N HIS A 247 1.98 3.59 18.25
CA HIS A 247 3.36 3.21 18.55
C HIS A 247 4.35 4.10 17.80
N GLN A 248 4.10 4.37 16.52
CA GLN A 248 4.92 5.25 15.70
C GLN A 248 4.95 6.68 16.25
N LEU A 249 3.80 7.24 16.66
CA LEU A 249 3.74 8.55 17.33
C LEU A 249 4.57 8.60 18.62
N ALA A 250 4.53 7.55 19.43
CA ALA A 250 5.34 7.46 20.65
C ALA A 250 6.85 7.42 20.33
N GLN A 251 7.26 6.59 19.36
CA GLN A 251 8.66 6.52 18.92
C GLN A 251 9.16 7.85 18.36
N ILE A 252 8.33 8.57 17.59
CA ILE A 252 8.67 9.90 17.09
C ILE A 252 8.90 10.88 18.25
N GLY A 253 8.06 10.83 19.30
CA GLY A 253 8.27 11.64 20.51
C GLY A 253 9.64 11.37 21.18
N GLU A 254 10.01 10.10 21.31
CA GLU A 254 11.32 9.71 21.86
C GLU A 254 12.49 10.15 20.96
N MET A 255 12.33 10.02 19.64
CA MET A 255 13.33 10.48 18.67
C MET A 255 13.52 11.98 18.73
N THR A 256 12.44 12.76 18.74
CA THR A 256 12.48 14.23 18.86
C THR A 256 13.18 14.65 20.17
N GLY A 257 12.86 14.00 21.29
CA GLY A 257 13.56 14.26 22.56
C GLY A 257 15.05 13.92 22.50
N SER A 258 15.44 12.91 21.72
CA SER A 258 16.85 12.55 21.50
C SER A 258 17.58 13.57 20.61
N MET A 259 16.91 14.10 19.58
CA MET A 259 17.43 15.15 18.72
C MET A 259 17.63 16.47 19.50
N GLN A 260 16.74 16.79 20.45
CA GLN A 260 16.93 17.95 21.33
C GLN A 260 18.19 17.80 22.20
N ARG A 261 18.38 16.62 22.81
CA ARG A 261 19.60 16.34 23.59
C ARG A 261 20.87 16.38 22.72
N MET A 262 20.77 15.98 21.46
CA MET A 262 21.86 16.09 20.51
C MET A 262 22.20 17.55 20.21
N GLU A 263 21.20 18.41 20.03
CA GLU A 263 21.39 19.86 19.85
C GLU A 263 22.12 20.48 21.04
N ASP A 264 21.66 20.19 22.27
CA ASP A 264 22.29 20.66 23.50
C ASP A 264 23.76 20.20 23.59
N ALA A 265 24.03 18.93 23.25
CA ALA A 265 25.37 18.38 23.24
C ALA A 265 26.28 19.07 22.20
N MET A 266 25.76 19.38 21.01
CA MET A 266 26.50 20.16 20.00
C MET A 266 26.80 21.58 20.47
N GLY A 267 25.87 22.21 21.19
CA GLY A 267 26.10 23.50 21.85
C GLY A 267 27.24 23.42 22.87
N HIS A 268 27.25 22.39 23.71
CA HIS A 268 28.33 22.15 24.67
C HIS A 268 29.68 21.90 24.00
N ILE A 269 29.73 21.12 22.92
CA ILE A 269 30.96 20.89 22.14
C ILE A 269 31.50 22.21 21.59
N THR A 270 30.64 23.07 21.06
CA THR A 270 31.04 24.38 20.54
C THR A 270 31.76 25.21 21.60
N VAL A 271 31.17 25.32 22.80
CA VAL A 271 31.78 26.05 23.94
C VAL A 271 33.12 25.43 24.36
N GLN A 272 33.21 24.09 24.40
CA GLN A 272 34.46 23.40 24.75
C GLN A 272 35.56 23.65 23.72
N VAL A 273 35.22 23.69 22.44
CA VAL A 273 36.19 23.98 21.37
C VAL A 273 36.66 25.42 21.43
N GLU A 274 35.78 26.38 21.70
CA GLU A 274 36.17 27.78 21.91
C GLU A 274 37.17 27.93 23.06
N GLN A 275 36.94 27.21 24.17
CA GLN A 275 37.88 27.17 25.30
C GLN A 275 39.21 26.51 24.91
N ALA A 276 39.16 25.41 24.16
CA ALA A 276 40.36 24.72 23.70
C ALA A 276 41.22 25.60 22.77
N VAL A 277 40.61 26.35 21.84
CA VAL A 277 41.29 27.32 20.98
C VAL A 277 41.92 28.44 21.82
N ALA A 278 41.20 28.99 22.80
CA ALA A 278 41.74 30.01 23.68
C ALA A 278 42.96 29.49 24.47
N HIS A 279 42.90 28.27 25.00
CA HIS A 279 44.01 27.65 25.71
C HIS A 279 45.20 27.32 24.80
N ALA A 280 44.97 26.84 23.58
CA ALA A 280 46.01 26.62 22.57
C ALA A 280 46.72 27.94 22.23
N GLY A 281 45.98 29.03 22.04
CA GLY A 281 46.52 30.36 21.81
C GLY A 281 47.38 30.87 22.99
N GLN A 282 46.91 30.68 24.23
CA GLN A 282 47.70 31.02 25.42
C GLN A 282 48.99 30.19 25.52
N ALA A 283 48.92 28.89 25.28
CA ALA A 283 50.06 28.00 25.35
C ALA A 283 51.09 28.31 24.24
N SER A 284 50.64 28.64 23.03
CA SER A 284 51.51 29.17 21.95
C SER A 284 52.26 30.43 22.39
N GLN A 285 51.57 31.39 23.04
CA GLN A 285 52.22 32.59 23.55
C GLN A 285 53.26 32.27 24.64
N GLN A 286 53.01 31.30 25.51
CA GLN A 286 53.96 30.87 26.54
C GLN A 286 55.21 30.23 25.93
N ILE A 287 55.06 29.44 24.85
CA ILE A 287 56.20 28.85 24.14
C ILE A 287 57.09 29.92 23.53
N VAL A 288 56.51 30.93 22.86
CA VAL A 288 57.27 32.04 22.30
C VAL A 288 58.09 32.76 23.39
N ARG A 289 57.47 33.05 24.53
CA ARG A 289 58.17 33.65 25.69
C ARG A 289 59.26 32.72 26.25
N GLY A 290 59.01 31.41 26.27
CA GLY A 290 59.99 30.40 26.66
C GLY A 290 61.20 30.40 25.74
N GLN A 291 60.98 30.40 24.43
CA GLN A 291 62.05 30.45 23.42
C GLN A 291 62.88 31.73 23.54
N GLU A 292 62.24 32.89 23.72
CA GLU A 292 62.95 34.16 23.98
C GLU A 292 63.81 34.08 25.25
N SER A 293 63.30 33.47 26.32
CA SER A 293 64.03 33.34 27.58
C SER A 293 65.25 32.42 27.46
N VAL A 294 65.11 31.29 26.76
CA VAL A 294 66.23 30.37 26.49
C VAL A 294 67.24 31.04 25.56
N GLY A 295 66.79 31.79 24.54
CA GLY A 295 67.68 32.56 23.66
C GLY A 295 68.50 33.61 24.42
N ARG A 296 67.89 34.32 25.38
CA ARG A 296 68.63 35.22 26.28
C ARG A 296 69.65 34.46 27.14
N ALA A 297 69.27 33.32 27.70
CA ALA A 297 70.19 32.50 28.50
C ALA A 297 71.39 32.02 27.67
N GLN A 298 71.17 31.57 26.43
CA GLN A 298 72.23 31.15 25.51
C GLN A 298 73.20 32.30 25.20
N HIS A 299 72.69 33.52 25.04
CA HIS A 299 73.50 34.71 24.84
C HIS A 299 74.38 35.01 26.07
N GLU A 300 73.82 35.01 27.27
CA GLU A 300 74.55 35.22 28.53
C GLU A 300 75.61 34.13 28.76
N ILE A 301 75.29 32.86 28.49
CA ILE A 301 76.23 31.73 28.59
C ILE A 301 77.39 31.89 27.59
N SER A 302 77.11 32.37 26.37
CA SER A 302 78.15 32.65 25.37
C SER A 302 79.07 33.79 25.82
N GLN A 303 78.54 34.84 26.44
CA GLN A 303 79.36 35.90 27.03
C GLN A 303 80.20 35.37 28.19
N LEU A 304 79.64 34.50 29.03
CA LEU A 304 80.37 33.86 30.14
C LEU A 304 81.54 33.01 29.62
N ALA A 305 81.34 32.24 28.54
CA ALA A 305 82.41 31.49 27.87
C ALA A 305 83.58 32.40 27.48
N SER A 306 83.27 33.55 26.85
CA SER A 306 84.29 34.52 26.46
C SER A 306 85.05 35.12 27.65
N ARG A 307 84.36 35.35 28.79
CA ARG A 307 84.98 35.87 30.01
C ARG A 307 85.88 34.84 30.68
N ILE A 308 85.48 33.57 30.68
CA ILE A 308 86.29 32.46 31.19
C ILE A 308 87.58 32.34 30.37
N ASN A 309 87.49 32.32 29.03
CA ASN A 309 88.68 32.27 28.16
C ASN A 309 89.64 33.45 28.40
N GLY A 310 89.11 34.67 28.59
CA GLY A 310 89.95 35.83 28.91
C GLY A 310 90.61 35.73 30.28
N THR A 311 89.91 35.15 31.26
CA THR A 311 90.46 34.94 32.61
C THR A 311 91.51 33.85 32.61
N GLU A 312 91.29 32.75 31.90
CA GLU A 312 92.26 31.66 31.69
C GLU A 312 93.58 32.22 31.15
N SER A 313 93.54 33.00 30.06
CA SER A 313 94.73 33.64 29.49
C SER A 313 95.47 34.55 30.47
N THR A 314 94.74 35.28 31.32
CA THR A 314 95.33 36.16 32.35
C THR A 314 96.05 35.34 33.43
N VAL A 315 95.44 34.23 33.88
CA VAL A 315 96.02 33.34 34.89
C VAL A 315 97.22 32.57 34.34
N GLU A 316 97.18 32.13 33.08
CA GLU A 316 98.33 31.52 32.41
C GLU A 316 99.51 32.50 32.34
N SER A 317 99.25 33.77 31.98
CA SER A 317 100.29 34.80 31.98
C SER A 317 100.88 35.02 33.38
N LEU A 318 100.06 34.97 34.43
CA LEU A 318 100.53 35.07 35.82
C LEU A 318 101.40 33.87 36.21
N ALA A 319 101.02 32.65 35.79
CA ALA A 319 101.79 31.44 36.03
C ALA A 319 103.19 31.53 35.39
N VAL A 320 103.27 32.01 34.14
CA VAL A 320 104.54 32.23 33.42
C VAL A 320 105.40 33.29 34.11
N GLN A 321 104.79 34.42 34.54
CA GLN A 321 105.51 35.46 35.27
C GLN A 321 106.04 34.96 36.62
N ALA A 322 105.27 34.15 37.34
CA ALA A 322 105.69 33.55 38.60
C ALA A 322 106.85 32.55 38.40
N GLU A 323 106.87 31.80 37.29
CA GLU A 323 108.00 30.93 36.92
C GLU A 323 109.28 31.74 36.62
N GLN A 324 109.15 32.84 35.89
CA GLN A 324 110.26 33.76 35.63
C GLN A 324 110.83 34.37 36.92
N ILE A 325 109.97 34.83 37.84
CA ILE A 325 110.41 35.35 39.14
C ILE A 325 111.13 34.25 39.94
N GLY A 326 110.61 33.01 39.92
CA GLY A 326 111.26 31.86 40.55
C GLY A 326 112.70 31.67 40.05
N SER A 327 112.92 31.74 38.74
CA SER A 327 114.27 31.63 38.15
C SER A 327 115.22 32.76 38.60
N VAL A 328 114.71 33.99 38.71
CA VAL A 328 115.49 35.16 39.17
C VAL A 328 115.88 34.99 40.65
N LEU A 329 114.98 34.47 41.49
CA LEU A 329 115.27 34.21 42.90
C LEU A 329 116.36 33.14 43.07
N GLU A 330 116.42 32.12 42.21
CA GLU A 330 117.51 31.14 42.24
C GLU A 330 118.86 31.77 41.94
N VAL A 331 118.92 32.70 40.98
CA VAL A 331 120.14 33.48 40.69
C VAL A 331 120.53 34.35 41.88
N ILE A 332 119.57 35.06 42.49
CA ILE A 332 119.84 35.92 43.67
C ILE A 332 120.34 35.08 44.85
N SER A 333 119.72 33.94 45.12
CA SER A 333 120.13 33.01 46.18
C SER A 333 121.54 32.49 45.95
N SER A 334 121.87 32.14 44.70
CA SER A 334 123.24 31.76 44.30
C SER A 334 124.24 32.89 44.54
N ILE A 335 123.92 34.13 44.16
CA ILE A 335 124.78 35.31 44.40
C ILE A 335 124.95 35.56 45.90
N ALA A 336 123.89 35.47 46.70
CA ALA A 336 123.95 35.64 48.15
C ALA A 336 124.85 34.59 48.80
N ASN A 337 124.74 33.32 48.41
CA ASN A 337 125.61 32.24 48.88
C ASN A 337 127.07 32.45 48.47
N GLN A 338 127.32 32.87 47.23
CA GLN A 338 128.68 33.22 46.77
C GLN A 338 129.25 34.40 47.56
N THR A 339 128.45 35.43 47.81
CA THR A 339 128.84 36.61 48.59
C THR A 339 129.16 36.23 50.04
N ASN A 340 128.37 35.35 50.65
CA ASN A 340 128.62 34.83 51.99
C ASN A 340 129.94 34.06 52.07
N LEU A 341 130.26 33.24 51.07
CA LEU A 341 131.55 32.53 50.97
C LEU A 341 132.73 33.49 50.76
N LEU A 342 132.58 34.49 49.88
CA LEU A 342 133.59 35.53 49.66
C LEU A 342 133.87 36.34 50.94
N ALA A 343 132.81 36.74 51.64
CA ALA A 343 132.90 37.47 52.90
C ALA A 343 133.54 36.64 54.00
N LEU A 344 133.23 35.34 54.09
CA LEU A 344 133.89 34.41 55.00
C LEU A 344 135.41 34.33 54.72
N ASN A 345 135.80 34.19 53.46
CA ASN A 345 137.21 34.16 53.08
C ASN A 345 137.91 35.49 53.42
N ALA A 346 137.25 36.62 53.20
CA ALA A 346 137.76 37.94 53.56
C ALA A 346 137.91 38.11 55.09
N ALA A 347 136.95 37.62 55.88
CA ALA A 347 137.02 37.65 57.35
C ALA A 347 138.18 36.79 57.88
N ILE A 348 138.41 35.62 57.28
CA ILE A 348 139.56 34.74 57.59
C ILE A 348 140.88 35.46 57.30
N GLU A 349 141.01 36.10 56.13
CA GLU A 349 142.24 36.81 55.77
C GLU A 349 142.46 38.08 56.61
N ALA A 350 141.39 38.78 56.98
CA ALA A 350 141.43 39.91 57.89
C ALA A 350 141.88 39.51 59.30
N ALA A 351 141.42 38.37 59.82
CA ALA A 351 141.90 37.80 61.08
C ALA A 351 143.39 37.42 61.00
N ARG A 352 143.83 36.94 59.84
CA ARG A 352 145.23 36.57 59.57
C ARG A 352 146.18 37.77 59.57
N ALA A 353 145.70 38.95 59.16
CA ALA A 353 146.47 40.20 59.15
C ALA A 353 146.59 40.88 60.53
N GLY A 354 145.97 40.33 61.59
CA GLY A 354 146.07 40.83 62.96
C GLY A 354 145.50 42.25 63.13
N GLU A 355 146.21 43.12 63.86
CA GLU A 355 145.73 44.49 64.15
C GLU A 355 145.53 45.36 62.89
N GLN A 356 146.28 45.11 61.81
CA GLN A 356 146.12 45.83 60.54
C GLN A 356 144.82 45.44 59.79
N GLY A 357 144.24 44.27 60.11
CA GLY A 357 143.05 43.74 59.46
C GLY A 357 141.73 44.06 60.17
N ARG A 358 141.73 44.69 61.35
CA ARG A 358 140.51 44.92 62.16
C ARG A 358 139.40 45.65 61.40
N GLY A 359 139.73 46.69 60.65
CA GLY A 359 138.74 47.43 59.85
C GLY A 359 138.11 46.57 58.74
N PHE A 360 138.92 45.74 58.09
CA PHE A 360 138.46 44.80 57.06
C PHE A 360 137.63 43.65 57.64
N ALA A 361 137.98 43.16 58.84
CA ALA A 361 137.22 42.09 59.50
C ALA A 361 135.77 42.53 59.80
N VAL A 362 135.58 43.76 60.30
CA VAL A 362 134.24 44.31 60.58
C VAL A 362 133.41 44.43 59.29
N VAL A 363 134.02 44.91 58.20
CA VAL A 363 133.33 45.00 56.91
C VAL A 363 132.99 43.61 56.36
N ALA A 364 133.90 42.64 56.48
CA ALA A 364 133.66 41.28 56.03
C ALA A 364 132.52 40.59 56.80
N ASP A 365 132.46 40.77 58.13
CA ASP A 365 131.35 40.25 58.95
C ASP A 365 130.01 40.92 58.63
N GLU A 366 130.00 42.24 58.35
CA GLU A 366 128.78 42.96 57.93
C GLU A 366 128.30 42.48 56.55
N VAL A 367 129.21 42.30 55.58
CA VAL A 367 128.88 41.74 54.26
C VAL A 367 128.37 40.30 54.40
N ARG A 368 128.96 39.50 55.28
CA ARG A 368 128.50 38.13 55.55
C ARG A 368 127.09 38.11 56.12
N SER A 369 126.82 38.96 57.13
CA SER A 369 125.49 39.13 57.73
C SER A 369 124.45 39.56 56.68
N LEU A 370 124.82 40.53 55.83
CA LEU A 370 123.94 40.99 54.75
C LEU A 370 123.65 39.88 53.75
N ALA A 371 124.66 39.11 53.34
CA ALA A 371 124.49 37.99 52.42
C ALA A 371 123.59 36.88 53.00
N GLN A 372 123.73 36.56 54.30
CA GLN A 372 122.85 35.61 54.99
C GLN A 372 121.41 36.12 55.06
N ARG A 373 121.21 37.41 55.37
CA ARG A 373 119.88 38.05 55.36
C ARG A 373 119.26 38.03 53.96
N THR A 374 120.04 38.31 52.91
CA THR A 374 119.58 38.23 51.53
C THR A 374 119.17 36.79 51.17
N ALA A 375 119.94 35.77 51.54
CA ALA A 375 119.60 34.38 51.28
C ALA A 375 118.29 33.97 51.98
N LEU A 376 118.12 34.34 53.26
CA LEU A 376 116.89 34.13 54.02
C LEU A 376 115.68 34.78 53.36
N SER A 377 115.76 36.09 53.03
CA SER A 377 114.66 36.79 52.37
C SER A 377 114.35 36.21 50.98
N THR A 378 115.37 35.77 50.23
CA THR A 378 115.17 35.13 48.92
C THR A 378 114.43 33.80 49.06
N GLN A 379 114.71 33.04 50.13
CA GLN A 379 114.00 31.79 50.43
C GLN A 379 112.53 32.04 50.84
N GLU A 380 112.27 33.08 51.62
CA GLU A 380 110.91 33.49 51.97
C GLU A 380 110.10 33.90 50.74
N ILE A 381 110.68 34.72 49.85
CA ILE A 381 110.03 35.12 48.60
C ILE A 381 109.83 33.89 47.68
N LYS A 382 110.79 32.95 47.61
CA LYS A 382 110.64 31.71 46.84
C LYS A 382 109.42 30.91 47.28
N SER A 383 109.21 30.75 48.58
CA SER A 383 108.02 30.07 49.14
C SER A 383 106.70 30.76 48.72
N ILE A 384 106.66 32.09 48.74
CA ILE A 384 105.49 32.87 48.27
C ILE A 384 105.24 32.61 46.77
N ILE A 385 106.29 32.60 45.95
CA ILE A 385 106.20 32.37 44.51
C ILE A 385 105.77 30.93 44.20
N GLU A 386 106.26 29.92 44.93
CA GLU A 386 105.80 28.54 44.81
C GLU A 386 104.30 28.42 45.13
N GLY A 387 103.84 29.12 46.17
CA GLY A 387 102.42 29.25 46.49
C GLY A 387 101.61 29.91 45.36
N LEU A 388 102.13 30.98 44.76
CA LEU A 388 101.51 31.67 43.63
C LEU A 388 101.42 30.78 42.38
N GLN A 389 102.47 30.00 42.08
CA GLN A 389 102.48 29.04 40.97
C GLN A 389 101.47 27.92 41.19
N HIS A 390 101.40 27.37 42.41
CA HIS A 390 100.42 26.35 42.75
C HIS A 390 98.98 26.88 42.62
N GLY A 391 98.68 28.05 43.20
CA GLY A 391 97.37 28.68 43.09
C GLY A 391 96.98 29.03 41.65
N SER A 392 97.93 29.46 40.82
CA SER A 392 97.69 29.75 39.40
C SER A 392 97.33 28.48 38.62
N ARG A 393 98.03 27.35 38.86
CA ARG A 393 97.69 26.05 38.23
C ARG A 393 96.29 25.57 38.62
N GLN A 394 95.94 25.65 39.91
CA GLN A 394 94.60 25.29 40.37
C GLN A 394 93.51 26.18 39.73
N ALA A 395 93.79 27.46 39.55
CA ALA A 395 92.88 28.38 38.87
C ALA A 395 92.70 28.03 37.39
N VAL A 396 93.77 27.64 36.66
CA VAL A 396 93.66 27.15 35.27
C VAL A 396 92.80 25.88 35.19
N GLU A 397 93.04 24.89 36.07
CA GLU A 397 92.22 23.67 36.10
C GLU A 397 90.72 23.97 36.35
N ALA A 398 90.43 24.89 37.28
CA ALA A 398 89.06 25.32 37.56
C ALA A 398 88.42 26.08 36.37
N MET A 399 89.19 26.87 35.63
CA MET A 399 88.73 27.55 34.41
C MET A 399 88.43 26.54 33.29
N HIS A 400 89.28 25.53 33.09
CA HIS A 400 89.05 24.48 32.12
C HIS A 400 87.76 23.68 32.42
N ALA A 401 87.55 23.30 33.69
CA ALA A 401 86.32 22.64 34.12
C ALA A 401 85.08 23.54 33.94
N SER A 402 85.23 24.85 34.17
CA SER A 402 84.16 25.83 33.95
C SER A 402 83.81 25.95 32.46
N ARG A 403 84.81 25.89 31.56
CA ARG A 403 84.58 25.92 30.11
C ARG A 403 83.78 24.70 29.65
N GLU A 404 84.14 23.49 30.07
CA GLU A 404 83.35 22.28 29.81
C GLU A 404 81.91 22.39 30.35
N GLY A 405 81.73 23.00 31.53
CA GLY A 405 80.41 23.25 32.09
C GLY A 405 79.57 24.19 31.22
N VAL A 406 80.18 25.24 30.70
CA VAL A 406 79.54 26.19 29.79
C VAL A 406 79.18 25.55 28.45
N GLU A 407 80.07 24.75 27.86
CA GLU A 407 79.81 24.02 26.61
C GLU A 407 78.60 23.07 26.75
N ARG A 408 78.50 22.34 27.88
CA ARG A 408 77.32 21.53 28.19
C ARG A 408 76.05 22.36 28.33
N CYS A 409 76.11 23.50 29.02
CA CYS A 409 74.98 24.42 29.15
C CYS A 409 74.47 24.95 27.79
N VAL A 410 75.37 25.22 26.85
CA VAL A 410 74.99 25.61 25.47
C VAL A 410 74.26 24.47 24.76
N ALA A 411 74.79 23.24 24.85
CA ALA A 411 74.17 22.07 24.25
C ALA A 411 72.77 21.78 24.83
N ASP A 412 72.63 21.82 26.16
CA ASP A 412 71.35 21.60 26.84
C ASP A 412 70.33 22.71 26.51
N SER A 413 70.79 23.96 26.38
CA SER A 413 69.93 25.07 25.95
C SER A 413 69.41 24.88 24.52
N GLN A 414 70.24 24.35 23.63
CA GLN A 414 69.82 24.04 22.25
C GLN A 414 68.75 22.95 22.22
N VAL A 415 68.92 21.89 23.01
CA VAL A 415 67.90 20.83 23.17
C VAL A 415 66.59 21.42 23.69
N ALA A 416 66.64 22.33 24.67
CA ALA A 416 65.44 22.99 25.18
C ALA A 416 64.71 23.83 24.10
N VAL A 417 65.44 24.52 23.22
CA VAL A 417 64.86 25.25 22.08
C VAL A 417 64.14 24.30 21.13
N ASP A 418 64.76 23.17 20.78
CA ASP A 418 64.17 22.18 19.88
C ASP A 418 62.92 21.53 20.49
N MET A 419 62.94 21.24 21.79
CA MET A 419 61.74 20.76 22.50
C MET A 419 60.61 21.79 22.48
N LEU A 420 60.90 23.06 22.78
CA LEU A 420 59.89 24.13 22.74
C LEU A 420 59.30 24.31 21.34
N ARG A 421 60.12 24.17 20.29
CA ARG A 421 59.66 24.20 18.89
C ARG A 421 58.72 23.04 18.58
N ALA A 422 59.07 21.82 18.97
CA ALA A 422 58.22 20.65 18.79
C ALA A 422 56.86 20.80 19.49
N VAL A 423 56.85 21.29 20.74
CA VAL A 423 55.60 21.58 21.45
C VAL A 423 54.78 22.68 20.73
N GLY A 424 55.45 23.68 20.15
CA GLY A 424 54.78 24.72 19.34
C GLY A 424 54.08 24.15 18.11
N GLU A 425 54.71 23.20 17.42
CA GLU A 425 54.13 22.48 16.28
C GLU A 425 52.92 21.63 16.71
N ASP A 426 53.02 20.92 17.83
CA ASP A 426 51.91 20.14 18.38
C ASP A 426 50.69 21.01 18.74
N ILE A 427 50.92 22.20 19.30
CA ILE A 427 49.85 23.15 19.62
C ILE A 427 49.19 23.70 18.35
N ALA A 428 49.97 23.99 17.30
CA ALA A 428 49.41 24.41 16.02
C ALA A 428 48.53 23.31 15.41
N HIS A 429 48.92 22.04 15.56
CA HIS A 429 48.10 20.92 15.14
C HIS A 429 46.80 20.80 15.96
N ILE A 430 46.84 21.03 17.27
CA ILE A 430 45.65 21.10 18.13
C ILE A 430 44.68 22.19 17.65
N ASP A 431 45.19 23.36 17.28
CA ASP A 431 44.37 24.46 16.75
C ASP A 431 43.65 24.06 15.44
N GLN A 432 44.35 23.37 14.54
CA GLN A 432 43.75 22.83 13.33
C GLN A 432 42.65 21.79 13.63
N LEU A 433 42.91 20.86 14.56
CA LEU A 433 41.93 19.86 14.98
C LEU A 433 40.67 20.52 15.56
N ASN A 434 40.84 21.57 16.37
CA ASN A 434 39.71 22.35 16.88
C ASN A 434 38.89 22.96 15.73
N GLY A 435 39.53 23.51 14.69
CA GLY A 435 38.84 23.99 13.49
C GLY A 435 38.02 22.91 12.77
N HIS A 436 38.53 21.67 12.70
CA HIS A 436 37.80 20.53 12.16
C HIS A 436 36.60 20.14 13.02
N ILE A 437 36.75 20.17 14.35
CA ILE A 437 35.63 19.91 15.27
C ILE A 437 34.54 20.96 15.08
N VAL A 438 34.86 22.26 15.01
CA VAL A 438 33.86 23.31 14.72
C VAL A 438 33.08 23.03 13.44
N THR A 439 33.78 22.64 12.37
CA THR A 439 33.15 22.35 11.07
C THR A 439 32.22 21.14 11.18
N THR A 440 32.69 20.05 11.79
CA THR A 440 31.91 18.82 11.97
C THR A 440 30.68 19.07 12.86
N THR A 441 30.84 19.85 13.94
CA THR A 441 29.74 20.22 14.83
C THR A 441 28.68 21.05 14.08
N ARG A 442 29.09 21.97 13.20
CA ARG A 442 28.13 22.71 12.35
C ARG A 442 27.36 21.79 11.40
N GLU A 443 28.05 20.85 10.76
CA GLU A 443 27.41 19.86 9.88
C GLU A 443 26.42 18.98 10.67
N GLN A 444 26.80 18.52 11.86
CA GLN A 444 25.91 17.74 12.73
C GLN A 444 24.69 18.54 13.18
N THR A 445 24.84 19.81 13.55
CA THR A 445 23.70 20.68 13.87
C THR A 445 22.75 20.82 12.69
N SER A 446 23.27 21.03 11.48
CA SER A 446 22.44 21.09 10.26
C SER A 446 21.71 19.78 9.99
N ALA A 447 22.39 18.64 10.12
CA ALA A 447 21.77 17.33 9.95
C ALA A 447 20.70 17.05 11.00
N ASN A 448 20.92 17.48 12.25
CA ASN A 448 19.94 17.34 13.34
C ASN A 448 18.65 18.11 13.02
N LEU A 449 18.76 19.33 12.50
CA LEU A 449 17.60 20.12 12.06
C LEU A 449 16.82 19.43 10.93
N GLU A 450 17.52 18.86 9.95
CA GLU A 450 16.88 18.11 8.86
C GLU A 450 16.16 16.85 9.38
N ILE A 451 16.76 16.15 10.34
CA ILE A 451 16.13 14.97 10.96
C ILE A 451 14.86 15.38 11.71
N VAL A 452 14.88 16.49 12.44
CA VAL A 452 13.70 17.02 13.14
C VAL A 452 12.57 17.34 12.15
N GLU A 453 12.88 17.98 11.01
CA GLU A 453 11.89 18.24 9.96
C GLU A 453 11.30 16.94 9.39
N ARG A 454 12.15 15.94 9.12
CA ARG A 454 11.70 14.61 8.66
C ARG A 454 10.81 13.93 9.71
N LEU A 455 11.14 14.03 11.00
CA LEU A 455 10.31 13.48 12.08
C LEU A 455 8.93 14.14 12.15
N GLN A 456 8.84 15.46 11.92
CA GLN A 456 7.55 16.15 11.83
C GLN A 456 6.71 15.64 10.64
N SER A 457 7.34 15.38 9.49
CA SER A 457 6.63 14.78 8.36
C SER A 457 6.11 13.37 8.68
N VAL A 458 6.93 12.51 9.30
CA VAL A 458 6.50 11.17 9.72
C VAL A 458 5.39 11.25 10.77
N GLN A 459 5.44 12.24 11.67
CA GLN A 459 4.39 12.49 12.67
C GLN A 459 3.05 12.78 12.00
N SER A 460 3.05 13.65 10.99
CA SER A 460 1.85 13.98 10.22
C SER A 460 1.29 12.76 9.50
N ILE A 461 2.15 11.92 8.90
CA ILE A 461 1.72 10.67 8.25
C ILE A 461 1.10 9.71 9.25
N ALA A 462 1.71 9.54 10.42
CA ALA A 462 1.19 8.68 11.48
C ALA A 462 -0.17 9.18 12.01
N GLN A 463 -0.35 10.50 12.12
CA GLN A 463 -1.62 11.10 12.51
C GLN A 463 -2.71 10.87 11.45
N ASN A 464 -2.40 11.12 10.17
CA ASN A 464 -3.34 10.84 9.07
C ASN A 464 -3.72 9.36 9.03
N THR A 465 -2.76 8.46 9.27
CA THR A 465 -3.01 7.01 9.35
C THR A 465 -3.97 6.69 10.48
N ALA A 466 -3.84 7.33 11.65
CA ALA A 466 -4.76 7.13 12.76
C ALA A 466 -6.20 7.59 12.40
N ASP A 467 -6.34 8.72 11.71
CA ASP A 467 -7.63 9.27 11.27
C ASP A 467 -8.29 8.37 10.18
N ASP A 468 -7.49 7.87 9.23
CA ASP A 468 -7.92 6.93 8.20
C ASP A 468 -8.41 5.61 8.81
N VAL A 469 -7.70 5.12 9.83
CA VAL A 469 -8.07 3.91 10.58
C VAL A 469 -9.39 4.09 11.32
N GLU A 470 -9.62 5.26 11.92
CA GLU A 470 -10.91 5.55 12.56
C GLU A 470 -12.05 5.50 11.53
N THR A 471 -11.83 6.07 10.34
CA THR A 471 -12.80 6.03 9.23
C THR A 471 -13.04 4.61 8.73
N LEU A 472 -11.98 3.80 8.64
CA LEU A 472 -12.05 2.41 8.22
C LEU A 472 -12.82 1.56 9.24
N ALA A 473 -12.55 1.75 10.54
CA ALA A 473 -13.25 1.08 11.62
C ALA A 473 -14.76 1.36 11.58
N ARG A 474 -15.16 2.64 11.45
CA ARG A 474 -16.59 3.03 11.29
C ARG A 474 -17.22 2.40 10.04
N SER A 475 -16.49 2.29 8.94
CA SER A 475 -16.98 1.66 7.71
C SER A 475 -17.16 0.15 7.90
N SER A 476 -16.23 -0.48 8.61
CA SER A 476 -16.25 -1.90 8.97
C SER A 476 -17.48 -2.26 9.81
N GLU A 477 -17.83 -1.41 10.79
CA GLU A 477 -19.01 -1.61 11.64
C GLU A 477 -20.33 -1.61 10.86
N ARG A 478 -20.36 -1.00 9.66
CA ARG A 478 -21.56 -0.94 8.81
C ARG A 478 -21.77 -2.18 7.95
N LEU A 479 -20.76 -3.02 7.74
CA LEU A 479 -20.85 -4.21 6.89
C LEU A 479 -21.66 -5.35 7.53
N PRO A 480 -21.45 -5.73 8.82
CA PRO A 480 -22.22 -6.80 9.45
C PRO A 480 -23.74 -6.56 9.46
N PRO A 481 -24.26 -5.36 9.77
CA PRO A 481 -25.70 -5.09 9.66
C PRO A 481 -26.27 -5.28 8.24
N ILE A 482 -25.49 -4.95 7.20
CA ILE A 482 -25.90 -5.13 5.80
C ILE A 482 -25.94 -6.62 5.47
N ALA A 483 -24.91 -7.38 5.87
CA ALA A 483 -24.84 -8.83 5.73
C ALA A 483 -26.05 -9.52 6.38
N VAL A 484 -26.36 -9.16 7.63
CA VAL A 484 -27.52 -9.71 8.37
C VAL A 484 -28.84 -9.39 7.66
N ARG A 485 -28.98 -8.16 7.13
CA ARG A 485 -30.20 -7.77 6.40
C ARG A 485 -30.38 -8.56 5.11
N LEU A 486 -29.31 -8.77 4.34
CA LEU A 486 -29.35 -9.53 3.09
C LEU A 486 -29.61 -11.02 3.33
N ASP A 487 -28.99 -11.61 4.36
CA ASP A 487 -29.25 -12.99 4.80
C ASP A 487 -30.72 -13.17 5.24
N ALA A 488 -31.26 -12.23 6.03
CA ALA A 488 -32.67 -12.25 6.44
C ALA A 488 -33.64 -12.11 5.25
N LEU A 489 -33.28 -11.30 4.24
CA LEU A 489 -34.04 -11.21 2.98
C LEU A 489 -33.99 -12.53 2.21
N GLY A 490 -32.82 -13.17 2.10
CA GLY A 490 -32.67 -14.47 1.45
C GLY A 490 -33.55 -15.56 2.07
N ARG A 491 -33.53 -15.69 3.40
CA ARG A 491 -34.37 -16.66 4.14
C ARG A 491 -35.88 -16.44 4.00
N ARG A 492 -36.33 -15.24 3.63
CA ARG A 492 -37.77 -15.01 3.38
C ARG A 492 -38.24 -15.60 2.06
N PHE A 493 -37.35 -15.76 1.08
CA PHE A 493 -37.67 -16.37 -0.21
C PHE A 493 -37.44 -17.88 -0.23
N HIS A 494 -36.66 -18.40 0.72
CA HIS A 494 -36.36 -19.82 0.91
C HIS A 494 -36.36 -20.10 2.43
N PRO A 495 -37.50 -20.51 3.02
CA PRO A 495 -37.59 -20.75 4.46
C PRO A 495 -36.83 -21.99 4.94
#